data_AF-N8V8V1-F1
#
_entry.id   AF-N8V8V1-F1
#
_cell.length_a   1.000
_cell.length_b   1.000
_cell.length_c   1.000
_cell.angle_alpha   90.00
_cell.angle_beta   90.00
_cell.angle_gamma   90.00
#
_symmetry.space_group_name_H-M   'P 1'
#
loop_
_entity.id
_entity.type
_entity.pdbx_description
1 polymer ?
#
loop_
_entity_poly.entity_id
_entity_poly.type
_entity_poly.pdbx_seq_one_letter_code
_entity_poly.pdbx_strand_id
1 'polypeptide(L)'
;MRNKQILVRLDHAEYQQLAELCQQLQLNQSELIRHQLFNQKQSAHVDLAQIQELRIIALQLKQILQRDCLSPAEQADHRTDLEALIEALKLIVRKLSRGVHIA
;
A
#
# COMPACT_ATOMS: atom_id res chain seq x y z
N MET A 1 -9.89 15.75 11.61
CA MET A 1 -8.82 16.65 12.12
C MET A 1 -9.14 18.15 11.95
N ARG A 2 -10.41 18.58 11.92
CA ARG A 2 -10.77 19.96 11.49
C ARG A 2 -10.37 21.10 12.45
N ASN A 3 -9.89 20.78 13.67
CA ASN A 3 -9.55 21.79 14.70
C ASN A 3 -8.08 21.76 15.15
N LYS A 4 -7.17 21.15 14.38
CA LYS A 4 -5.73 21.15 14.69
C LYS A 4 -5.02 22.16 13.80
N GLN A 5 -4.20 23.02 14.41
CA GLN A 5 -3.35 23.99 13.70
C GLN A 5 -1.92 23.47 13.63
N ILE A 6 -1.24 23.74 12.51
CA ILE A 6 0.17 23.40 12.28
C ILE A 6 0.88 24.69 11.89
N LEU A 7 1.97 25.01 12.58
CA LEU A 7 2.85 26.13 12.25
C LEU A 7 4.02 25.59 11.43
N VAL A 8 4.20 26.12 10.21
CA VAL A 8 5.34 25.83 9.35
C VAL A 8 6.17 27.10 9.23
N ARG A 9 7.47 27.01 9.52
CA ARG A 9 8.42 28.12 9.31
C ARG A 9 9.16 27.83 8.02
N LEU A 10 9.14 28.81 7.11
CA LEU A 10 9.82 28.75 5.83
C LEU A 10 10.79 29.93 5.77
N ASP A 11 11.93 29.72 5.14
CA ASP A 11 12.77 30.82 4.70
C ASP A 11 12.19 31.52 3.46
N HIS A 12 12.85 32.57 2.99
CA HIS A 12 12.36 33.35 1.87
C HIS A 12 12.32 32.53 0.56
N ALA A 13 13.32 31.69 0.31
CA ALA A 13 13.39 30.90 -0.92
C ALA A 13 12.32 29.81 -0.92
N GLU A 14 12.13 29.12 0.20
CA GLU A 14 11.09 28.11 0.39
C GLU A 14 9.68 28.71 0.23
N TYR A 15 9.46 29.92 0.74
CA TYR A 15 8.19 30.63 0.56
C TYR A 15 7.91 30.95 -0.91
N GLN A 16 8.90 31.42 -1.66
CA GLN A 16 8.74 31.73 -3.09
C GLN A 16 8.39 30.47 -3.89
N GLN A 17 9.10 29.37 -3.64
CA GLN A 17 8.82 28.08 -4.29
C GLN A 17 7.40 27.59 -3.98
N LEU A 18 6.94 27.71 -2.73
CA LEU A 18 5.58 27.37 -2.35
C LEU A 18 4.56 28.22 -3.10
N ALA A 19 4.79 29.53 -3.20
CA ALA A 19 3.90 30.47 -3.88
C ALA A 19 3.79 30.17 -5.38
N GLU A 20 4.91 29.86 -6.05
CA GLU A 20 4.95 29.45 -7.45
C GLU A 20 4.17 28.15 -7.67
N LEU A 21 4.39 27.13 -6.83
CA LEU A 21 3.66 25.87 -6.89
C LEU A 21 2.15 26.05 -6.69
N CYS A 22 1.75 26.90 -5.74
CA CYS A 22 0.35 27.26 -5.52
C CYS A 22 -0.28 27.87 -6.78
N GLN A 23 0.41 28.78 -7.46
CA GLN A 23 -0.07 29.39 -8.70
C GLN A 23 -0.20 28.37 -9.83
N GLN A 24 0.83 27.54 -10.04
CA GLN A 24 0.83 26.51 -11.09
C GLN A 24 -0.30 25.50 -10.92
N LEU A 25 -0.58 25.10 -9.67
CA LEU A 25 -1.56 24.07 -9.35
C LEU A 25 -2.96 24.63 -9.05
N GLN A 26 -3.12 25.96 -9.04
CA GLN A 26 -4.36 26.65 -8.66
C GLN A 26 -4.89 26.23 -7.27
N LEU A 27 -3.98 26.01 -6.33
CA LEU A 27 -4.29 25.61 -4.95
C LEU A 27 -3.86 26.70 -3.97
N ASN A 28 -4.58 26.84 -2.86
CA ASN A 28 -4.09 27.69 -1.78
C ASN A 28 -2.97 26.98 -0.96
N GLN A 29 -2.18 27.75 -0.23
CA GLN A 29 -1.05 27.25 0.56
C GLN A 29 -1.45 26.13 1.52
N SER A 30 -2.61 26.27 2.18
CA SER A 30 -3.09 25.27 3.14
C SER A 30 -3.49 23.95 2.48
N GLU A 31 -4.01 24.00 1.26
CA GLU A 31 -4.37 22.84 0.46
C GLU A 31 -3.12 22.14 -0.05
N LEU A 32 -2.17 22.90 -0.59
CA LEU A 32 -0.91 22.37 -1.07
C LEU A 32 -0.12 21.71 0.06
N ILE A 33 0.04 22.37 1.21
CA ILE A 33 0.73 21.81 2.38
C ILE A 33 0.00 20.57 2.90
N ARG A 34 -1.34 20.57 2.97
CA ARG A 34 -2.08 19.36 3.36
C ARG A 34 -1.88 18.23 2.36
N HIS A 35 -1.93 18.54 1.07
CA HIS A 35 -1.67 17.56 0.02
C HIS A 35 -0.23 17.03 0.12
N GLN A 36 0.74 17.87 0.47
CA GLN A 36 2.10 17.39 0.65
C GLN A 36 2.27 16.55 1.91
N LEU A 37 1.81 17.03 3.07
CA LEU A 37 1.96 16.32 4.34
C LEU A 37 1.18 15.01 4.41
N PHE A 38 0.02 14.92 3.75
CA PHE A 38 -0.88 13.78 3.85
C PHE A 38 -1.02 12.98 2.55
N ASN A 39 -0.71 13.59 1.40
CA ASN A 39 -0.81 12.94 0.08
C ASN A 39 0.53 12.89 -0.69
N GLN A 40 1.65 13.45 -0.19
CA GLN A 40 2.94 12.95 -0.66
C GLN A 40 2.99 11.51 -0.19
N LYS A 41 2.82 10.61 -1.16
CA LYS A 41 3.10 9.21 -1.00
C LYS A 41 4.50 9.12 -0.39
N GLN A 42 4.56 8.90 0.92
CA GLN A 42 5.69 8.21 1.51
C GLN A 42 5.93 7.01 0.60
N SER A 43 7.15 6.93 0.09
CA SER A 43 7.65 5.91 -0.81
C SER A 43 6.97 4.55 -0.57
N ALA A 44 6.33 4.03 -1.63
CA ALA A 44 5.65 2.73 -1.67
C ALA A 44 4.36 2.58 -0.83
N HIS A 45 3.37 3.45 -1.02
CA HIS A 45 2.00 3.08 -0.64
C HIS A 45 1.49 1.99 -1.60
N VAL A 46 1.66 0.73 -1.23
CA VAL A 46 0.90 -0.36 -1.85
C VAL A 46 -0.58 -0.04 -1.64
N ASP A 47 -1.32 0.03 -2.74
CA ASP A 47 -2.74 0.35 -2.70
C ASP A 47 -3.47 -0.71 -1.85
N LEU A 48 -4.42 -0.28 -1.02
CA LEU A 48 -5.27 -1.20 -0.27
C LEU A 48 -5.93 -2.20 -1.22
N ALA A 49 -6.29 -1.79 -2.44
CA ALA A 49 -6.79 -2.67 -3.48
C ALA A 49 -5.82 -3.84 -3.78
N GLN A 50 -4.53 -3.55 -3.96
CA GLN A 50 -3.50 -4.57 -4.23
C GLN A 50 -3.30 -5.51 -3.04
N ILE A 51 -3.39 -5.01 -1.80
CA ILE A 51 -3.33 -5.86 -0.60
C ILE A 51 -4.53 -6.82 -0.56
N GLN A 52 -5.72 -6.35 -0.96
CA GLN A 52 -6.92 -7.18 -1.01
C GLN A 52 -6.84 -8.22 -2.14
N GLU A 53 -6.31 -7.87 -3.30
CA GLU A 53 -6.06 -8.82 -4.40
C GLU A 53 -5.13 -9.96 -3.96
N LEU A 54 -4.03 -9.66 -3.28
CA LEU A 54 -3.13 -10.69 -2.74
C LEU A 54 -3.83 -11.60 -1.71
N ARG A 55 -4.74 -11.07 -0.90
CA ARG A 55 -5.56 -11.87 0.02
C ARG A 55 -6.51 -12.80 -0.73
N ILE A 56 -7.16 -12.30 -1.79
CA ILE A 56 -8.07 -13.09 -2.62
C ILE A 56 -7.31 -14.24 -3.27
N ILE A 57 -6.11 -13.99 -3.82
CA ILE A 57 -5.26 -15.02 -4.42
C ILE A 57 -4.92 -16.10 -3.38
N ALA A 58 -4.47 -15.72 -2.18
CA ALA A 58 -4.16 -16.68 -1.12
C ALA A 58 -5.38 -17.53 -0.70
N LEU A 59 -6.58 -16.95 -0.70
CA LEU A 59 -7.82 -17.67 -0.42
C LEU A 59 -8.20 -18.63 -1.56
N GLN A 60 -8.03 -18.22 -2.81
CA GLN A 60 -8.26 -19.07 -3.98
C GLN A 60 -7.30 -20.27 -4.00
N LEU A 61 -6.01 -20.06 -3.72
CA LEU A 61 -5.03 -21.15 -3.60
C LEU A 61 -5.41 -22.13 -2.48
N LYS A 62 -5.87 -21.62 -1.33
CA LYS A 62 -6.37 -22.47 -0.25
C LYS A 62 -7.60 -23.28 -0.67
N GLN A 63 -8.51 -22.68 -1.44
CA GLN A 63 -9.68 -23.39 -1.97
C GLN A 63 -9.28 -24.50 -2.96
N ILE A 64 -8.27 -24.28 -3.80
CA ILE A 64 -7.73 -25.30 -4.71
C ILE A 64 -7.20 -26.50 -3.93
N LEU A 65 -6.49 -26.28 -2.82
CA LEU A 65 -6.01 -27.36 -1.95
C LEU A 65 -7.13 -28.14 -1.24
N GLN A 66 -8.25 -27.48 -0.95
CA GLN A 66 -9.36 -28.04 -0.19
C GLN A 66 -10.45 -28.67 -1.07
N ARG A 67 -10.44 -28.41 -2.37
CA ARG A 67 -11.40 -28.94 -3.33
C ARG A 67 -10.81 -30.12 -4.08
N ASP A 68 -11.68 -31.05 -4.46
CA ASP A 68 -11.34 -32.21 -5.32
C ASP A 68 -11.20 -31.79 -6.80
N CYS A 69 -10.54 -30.66 -7.05
CA CYS A 69 -10.25 -30.16 -8.41
C CYS A 69 -8.89 -30.62 -8.92
N LEU A 70 -8.09 -31.25 -8.07
CA LEU A 70 -6.82 -31.88 -8.41
C LEU A 70 -6.97 -33.39 -8.23
N SER A 71 -6.34 -34.17 -9.10
CA SER A 71 -6.19 -35.61 -8.86
C SER A 71 -5.33 -35.84 -7.60
N PRO A 72 -5.44 -37.00 -6.95
CA PRO A 72 -4.65 -37.31 -5.76
C PRO A 72 -3.13 -37.20 -5.99
N ALA A 73 -2.67 -37.47 -7.21
CA ALA A 73 -1.27 -37.35 -7.61
C ALA A 73 -0.83 -35.87 -7.73
N GLU A 74 -1.61 -35.03 -8.42
CA GLU A 74 -1.34 -33.59 -8.53
C GLU A 74 -1.45 -32.88 -7.17
N GLN A 75 -2.37 -33.34 -6.32
CA GLN A 75 -2.50 -32.81 -4.97
C GLN A 75 -1.27 -33.17 -4.12
N ALA A 76 -0.75 -34.39 -4.21
CA ALA A 76 0.46 -34.77 -3.49
C ALA A 76 1.70 -34.00 -3.99
N ASP A 77 1.81 -33.77 -5.30
CA ASP A 77 2.94 -33.08 -5.92
C ASP A 77 2.96 -31.58 -5.59
N HIS A 78 1.81 -30.90 -5.68
CA HIS A 78 1.73 -29.44 -5.55
C HIS A 78 1.39 -28.94 -4.14
N ARG A 79 1.01 -29.82 -3.21
CA ARG A 79 0.54 -29.40 -1.88
C ARG A 79 1.57 -28.59 -1.12
N THR A 80 2.82 -29.08 -1.07
CA THR A 80 3.90 -28.42 -0.34
C THR A 80 4.17 -27.02 -0.90
N ASP A 81 4.20 -26.89 -2.22
CA ASP A 81 4.48 -25.62 -2.90
C ASP A 81 3.34 -24.61 -2.73
N LEU A 82 2.09 -25.07 -2.84
CA LEU A 82 0.92 -24.23 -2.64
C LEU A 82 0.79 -23.78 -1.18
N GLU A 83 1.07 -24.65 -0.20
CA GLU A 83 1.11 -24.28 1.21
C GLU A 83 2.19 -23.23 1.50
N ALA A 84 3.40 -23.40 0.94
CA ALA A 84 4.49 -22.43 1.05
C ALA A 84 4.13 -21.08 0.42
N LEU A 85 3.50 -21.09 -0.76
CA LEU A 85 3.06 -19.88 -1.46
C LEU A 85 1.98 -19.12 -0.66
N ILE A 86 1.03 -19.83 -0.06
CA ILE A 86 -0.01 -19.24 0.80
C ILE A 86 0.62 -18.55 2.01
N GLU A 87 1.61 -19.17 2.67
CA GLU A 87 2.28 -18.56 3.82
C GLU A 87 3.14 -17.35 3.42
N ALA A 88 3.84 -17.41 2.27
CA ALA A 88 4.57 -16.27 1.73
C ALA A 88 3.63 -15.09 1.44
N LEU A 89 2.49 -15.34 0.80
CA LEU A 89 1.48 -14.31 0.52
C LEU A 89 0.90 -13.71 1.81
N LYS A 90 0.59 -14.51 2.83
CA LYS A 90 0.15 -14.01 4.14
C LYS A 90 1.19 -13.10 4.78
N LEU A 91 2.46 -13.47 4.71
CA LEU A 91 3.55 -12.67 5.26
C LEU A 91 3.70 -11.34 4.54
N ILE A 92 3.66 -11.35 3.20
CA ILE A 92 3.68 -10.15 2.35
C ILE A 92 2.50 -9.25 2.73
N VAL A 93 1.27 -9.76 2.74
CA VAL A 93 0.07 -9.02 3.14
C VAL A 93 0.22 -8.41 4.54
N ARG A 94 0.79 -9.13 5.51
CA ARG A 94 1.03 -8.61 6.87
C ARG A 94 2.05 -7.48 6.88
N LYS A 95 3.14 -7.59 6.13
CA LYS A 95 4.17 -6.54 6.01
C LYS A 95 3.60 -5.28 5.36
N LEU A 96 2.88 -5.46 4.25
CA LEU A 96 2.20 -4.38 3.52
C LEU A 96 1.12 -3.70 4.36
N SER A 97 0.30 -4.47 5.09
CA SER A 97 -0.73 -3.91 5.98
C SER A 97 -0.16 -3.11 7.15
N ARG A 98 1.12 -3.33 7.50
CA ARG A 98 1.84 -2.61 8.56
C ARG A 98 2.67 -1.44 8.03
N GLY A 99 2.67 -1.19 6.71
CA GLY A 99 3.51 -0.17 6.08
C GLY A 99 5.02 -0.48 6.15
N VAL A 100 5.40 -1.75 6.32
CA VAL A 100 6.81 -2.16 6.37
C VAL A 100 7.31 -2.42 4.96
N HIS A 101 8.40 -1.74 4.56
CA HIS A 101 9.07 -1.99 3.28
C HIS A 101 9.47 -3.47 3.16
N ILE A 102 9.10 -4.07 2.02
CA ILE A 102 9.63 -5.36 1.60
C ILE A 102 10.88 -5.03 0.78
N ALA A 103 12.05 -5.30 1.38
CA ALA A 103 13.35 -5.18 0.72
C ALA A 103 13.56 -6.34 -0.26
#